data_AF-A0A453EA00-F1
#
_entry.id   AF-A0A453EA00-F1
#
_cell.length_a   1.000
_cell.length_b   1.000
_cell.length_c   1.000
_cell.angle_alpha   90.00
_cell.angle_beta   90.00
_cell.angle_gamma   90.00
#
_symmetry.space_group_name_H-M   'P 1'
#
loop_
_entity.id
_entity.type
_entity.pdbx_description
1 polymer ?
#
loop_
_entity_poly.entity_id
_entity_poly.type
_entity_poly.pdbx_seq_one_letter_code
_entity_poly.pdbx_strand_id
1 'polypeptide(L)'
;KEIVEALSKPNSEVKELTFSTKYAQPFCAQFIACLWKQNLSYWRNPQYTAVRFFYTVIISLMFGTICWKFGSRRETQHDIFNAMGAMYAAVLFIGITNATSVQPVISIERFVSYRERAAGMYSALPFAFSLVTVEFPYILVQSLVYGTIFYSLGSFEWTAVKFLWFLFFMYFTLLYFTFYGMMTTAITPNHMVAPIIAAPFYTLWNLFCGFMIPRKS
;
A
#
# COMPACT_ATOMS: atom_id res chain seq x y z
N LYS A 1 -59.66 13.56 0.61
CA LYS A 1 -59.12 12.18 0.48
C LYS A 1 -58.92 11.81 -0.98
N GLU A 2 -59.91 12.05 -1.85
CA GLU A 2 -59.84 11.79 -3.30
C GLU A 2 -58.70 12.55 -4.03
N ILE A 3 -58.42 13.81 -3.67
CA ILE A 3 -57.32 14.59 -4.28
C ILE A 3 -55.94 13.99 -3.97
N VAL A 4 -55.75 13.48 -2.76
CA VAL A 4 -54.49 12.82 -2.34
C VAL A 4 -54.32 11.50 -3.08
N GLU A 5 -55.41 10.76 -3.28
CA GLU A 5 -55.39 9.50 -4.02
C GLU A 5 -55.13 9.70 -5.53
N ALA A 6 -55.69 10.77 -6.11
CA ALA A 6 -55.47 11.16 -7.50
C ALA A 6 -54.01 11.63 -7.74
N LEU A 7 -53.41 12.35 -6.78
CA LEU A 7 -52.01 12.77 -6.85
C LEU A 7 -51.01 11.65 -6.49
N SER A 8 -51.46 10.59 -5.81
CA SER A 8 -50.62 9.43 -5.46
C SER A 8 -50.38 8.47 -6.61
N LYS A 9 -51.25 8.51 -7.63
CA LYS A 9 -51.14 7.68 -8.83
C LYS A 9 -50.41 8.51 -9.90
N PRO A 10 -49.24 8.07 -10.39
CA PRO A 10 -48.53 8.80 -11.43
C PRO A 10 -49.43 8.91 -12.66
N ASN A 11 -49.55 10.13 -13.19
CA ASN A 11 -50.38 10.41 -14.36
C ASN A 11 -49.88 9.58 -15.55
N SER A 12 -50.77 8.86 -16.24
CA SER A 12 -50.44 7.88 -17.27
C SER A 12 -49.73 8.48 -18.51
N GLU A 13 -49.70 9.80 -18.62
CA GLU A 13 -49.00 10.56 -19.67
C GLU A 13 -47.55 10.94 -19.31
N VAL A 14 -47.12 10.72 -18.06
CA VAL A 14 -45.77 11.11 -17.62
C VAL A 14 -44.79 9.98 -17.94
N LYS A 15 -43.93 10.24 -18.94
CA LYS A 15 -42.82 9.34 -19.31
C LYS A 15 -41.96 9.04 -18.07
N GLU A 16 -41.79 7.76 -17.73
CA GLU A 16 -40.91 7.36 -16.63
C GLU A 16 -39.52 8.01 -16.77
N LEU A 17 -39.05 8.63 -15.68
CA LEU A 17 -37.71 9.19 -15.59
C LEU A 17 -36.69 8.05 -15.71
N THR A 18 -36.26 7.79 -16.94
CA THR A 18 -35.28 6.76 -17.26
C THR A 18 -33.90 7.40 -17.27
N PHE A 19 -33.09 7.05 -16.28
CA PHE A 19 -31.69 7.45 -16.24
C PHE A 19 -30.87 6.48 -17.11
N SER A 20 -30.16 7.02 -18.10
CA SER A 20 -29.31 6.20 -18.99
C SER A 20 -28.15 5.53 -18.25
N THR A 21 -27.75 6.05 -17.09
CA THR A 21 -26.60 5.55 -16.31
C THR A 21 -26.93 5.50 -14.83
N LYS A 22 -26.39 4.49 -14.14
CA LYS A 22 -26.51 4.33 -12.69
C LYS A 22 -25.88 5.49 -11.88
N TYR A 23 -24.88 6.16 -12.46
CA TYR A 23 -24.18 7.29 -11.84
C TYR A 23 -24.29 8.54 -12.71
N ALA A 24 -24.33 9.72 -12.08
CA ALA A 24 -24.53 11.00 -12.74
C ALA A 24 -23.28 11.54 -13.48
N GLN A 25 -22.08 11.07 -13.13
CA GLN A 25 -20.81 11.58 -13.66
C GLN A 25 -20.00 10.46 -14.32
N PRO A 26 -19.14 10.77 -15.32
CA PRO A 26 -18.28 9.79 -15.97
C PRO A 26 -17.20 9.25 -15.01
N PHE A 27 -16.63 8.11 -15.38
CA PHE A 27 -15.63 7.39 -14.57
C PHE A 27 -14.44 8.27 -14.14
N CYS A 28 -13.90 9.09 -15.05
CA CYS A 28 -12.73 9.93 -14.77
C CYS A 28 -13.04 11.02 -13.73
N ALA A 29 -14.21 11.65 -13.82
CA ALA A 29 -14.64 12.65 -12.83
C ALA A 29 -14.83 12.02 -11.45
N GLN A 30 -15.41 10.81 -11.38
CA GLN A 30 -15.51 10.05 -10.13
C GLN A 30 -14.12 9.74 -9.56
N PHE A 31 -13.19 9.30 -10.41
CA PHE A 31 -11.82 8.97 -9.99
C PHE A 31 -11.08 10.18 -9.43
N ILE A 32 -11.13 11.32 -10.11
CA ILE A 32 -10.48 12.56 -9.65
C ILE A 32 -11.08 13.02 -8.31
N ALA A 33 -12.41 12.96 -8.17
CA ALA A 33 -13.08 13.32 -6.91
C ALA A 33 -12.69 12.37 -5.76
N CYS A 34 -12.64 11.07 -6.01
CA CYS A 34 -12.16 10.08 -5.03
C CYS A 34 -10.69 10.31 -4.68
N LEU A 35 -9.82 10.59 -5.67
CA LEU A 35 -8.40 10.87 -5.45
C LEU A 35 -8.19 12.12 -4.60
N TRP A 36 -8.92 13.19 -4.88
CA TRP A 36 -8.91 14.40 -4.07
C TRP A 36 -9.32 14.13 -2.62
N LYS A 37 -10.43 13.39 -2.43
CA LYS A 37 -10.91 12.99 -1.10
C LYS A 37 -9.84 12.19 -0.35
N GLN A 38 -9.24 11.20 -1.01
CA GLN A 38 -8.25 10.35 -0.36
C GLN A 38 -6.97 11.11 -0.01
N ASN A 39 -6.48 11.97 -0.89
CA ASN A 39 -5.33 12.80 -0.59
C ASN A 39 -5.59 13.73 0.60
N LEU A 40 -6.80 14.30 0.70
CA LEU A 40 -7.20 15.13 1.83
C LEU A 40 -7.34 14.32 3.13
N SER A 41 -7.84 13.08 3.05
CA SER A 41 -7.94 12.15 4.20
C SER A 41 -6.55 11.84 4.77
N TYR A 42 -5.58 11.52 3.89
CA TYR A 42 -4.20 11.23 4.28
C TYR A 42 -3.49 12.47 4.84
N TRP A 43 -3.73 13.64 4.25
CA TRP A 43 -3.14 14.89 4.73
C TRP A 43 -3.70 15.31 6.10
N ARG A 44 -5.01 15.14 6.32
CA ARG A 44 -5.67 15.52 7.59
C ARG A 44 -5.47 14.50 8.71
N ASN A 45 -5.04 13.28 8.40
CA ASN A 45 -4.73 12.23 9.37
C ASN A 45 -3.20 12.01 9.47
N PRO A 46 -2.43 12.97 10.04
CA PRO A 46 -0.98 12.87 10.14
C PRO A 46 -0.55 11.72 11.06
N GLN A 47 -1.42 11.27 11.96
CA GLN A 47 -1.13 10.16 12.88
C GLN A 47 -0.69 8.90 12.12
N TYR A 48 -1.35 8.57 11.00
CA TYR A 48 -0.97 7.41 10.20
C TYR A 48 0.36 7.63 9.48
N THR A 49 0.44 8.72 8.72
CA THR A 49 1.59 9.03 7.86
C THR A 49 2.87 9.29 8.67
N ALA A 50 2.78 10.08 9.75
CA ALA A 50 3.92 10.43 10.59
C ALA A 50 4.45 9.21 11.35
N VAL A 51 3.57 8.36 11.89
CA VAL A 51 3.97 7.13 12.58
C VAL A 51 4.65 6.16 11.60
N ARG A 52 4.13 6.02 10.38
CA ARG A 52 4.74 5.19 9.32
C ARG A 52 6.15 5.67 8.96
N PHE A 53 6.34 6.98 8.79
CA PHE A 53 7.68 7.55 8.54
C PHE A 53 8.62 7.38 9.73
N PHE A 54 8.13 7.60 10.95
CA PHE A 54 8.92 7.45 12.17
C PHE A 54 9.43 6.02 12.35
N TYR A 55 8.56 5.01 12.21
CA TYR A 55 8.98 3.61 12.26
C TYR A 55 9.96 3.27 11.14
N THR A 56 9.78 3.82 9.94
CA THR A 56 10.73 3.61 8.83
C THR A 56 12.13 4.09 9.18
N VAL A 57 12.25 5.28 9.78
CA VAL A 57 13.53 5.83 10.21
C VAL A 57 14.16 4.93 11.28
N ILE A 58 13.41 4.53 12.31
CA ILE A 58 13.91 3.64 13.36
C ILE A 58 14.40 2.31 12.78
N ILE A 59 13.59 1.67 11.94
CA ILE A 59 13.92 0.37 11.32
C ILE A 59 15.15 0.52 10.41
N SER A 60 15.25 1.61 9.65
CA SER A 60 16.42 1.87 8.79
C SER A 60 17.70 2.06 9.60
N LEU A 61 17.64 2.73 10.76
CA LEU A 61 18.77 2.89 11.66
C LEU A 61 19.15 1.55 12.31
N MET A 62 18.17 0.81 12.85
CA MET A 62 18.43 -0.50 13.46
C MET A 62 19.08 -1.46 12.46
N PHE A 63 18.48 -1.70 11.30
CA PHE A 63 19.07 -2.61 10.30
C PHE A 63 20.32 -2.05 9.64
N GLY A 64 20.42 -0.73 9.46
CA GLY A 64 21.64 -0.11 8.95
C GLY A 64 22.82 -0.26 9.91
N THR A 65 22.61 -0.17 11.23
CA THR A 65 23.65 -0.44 12.24
C THR A 65 24.01 -1.92 12.35
N ILE A 66 23.04 -2.83 12.22
CA ILE A 66 23.32 -4.26 12.09
C ILE A 66 24.17 -4.53 10.84
N CYS A 67 23.93 -3.76 9.77
CA CYS A 67 24.64 -3.86 8.50
C CYS A 67 25.92 -3.00 8.40
N TRP A 68 26.48 -2.57 9.52
CA TRP A 68 27.54 -1.58 9.55
C TRP A 68 28.80 -2.02 8.77
N LYS A 69 29.14 -1.25 7.74
CA LYS A 69 30.34 -1.44 6.90
C LYS A 69 30.44 -2.78 6.16
N PHE A 70 29.33 -3.48 5.89
CA PHE A 70 29.38 -4.71 5.06
C PHE A 70 29.97 -4.47 3.66
N GLY A 71 29.76 -3.29 3.07
CA GLY A 71 30.35 -2.93 1.77
C GLY A 71 31.88 -2.99 1.74
N SER A 72 32.55 -2.84 2.90
CA SER A 72 34.01 -2.85 3.02
C SER A 72 34.61 -4.24 3.32
N ARG A 73 33.79 -5.23 3.72
CA ARG A 73 34.25 -6.59 4.10
C ARG A 73 33.76 -7.60 3.08
N ARG A 74 34.38 -7.62 1.90
CA ARG A 74 34.04 -8.54 0.79
C ARG A 74 35.04 -9.68 0.58
N GLU A 75 35.96 -9.90 1.52
CA GLU A 75 37.09 -10.81 1.32
C GLU A 75 36.70 -12.29 1.46
N THR A 76 35.70 -12.61 2.31
CA THR A 76 35.27 -13.99 2.57
C THR A 76 33.87 -14.26 2.00
N GLN A 77 33.65 -15.45 1.44
CA GLN A 77 32.31 -15.91 1.04
C GLN A 77 31.29 -15.85 2.19
N HIS A 78 31.76 -16.07 3.43
CA HIS A 78 30.95 -15.98 4.64
C HIS A 78 30.44 -14.56 4.91
N ASP A 79 31.27 -13.54 4.68
CA ASP A 79 30.89 -12.14 4.88
C ASP A 79 29.84 -11.70 3.86
N ILE A 80 29.97 -12.17 2.61
CA ILE A 80 28.99 -11.91 1.54
C ILE A 80 27.65 -12.58 1.87
N PHE A 81 27.66 -13.83 2.32
CA PHE A 81 26.44 -14.55 2.70
C PHE A 81 25.72 -13.88 3.88
N ASN A 82 26.49 -13.44 4.89
CA ASN A 82 25.95 -12.70 6.03
C ASN A 82 25.34 -11.35 5.62
N ALA A 83 26.02 -10.60 4.75
CA ALA A 83 25.50 -9.34 4.21
C ALA A 83 24.19 -9.54 3.41
N MET A 84 24.14 -10.57 2.56
CA MET A 84 22.93 -10.92 1.80
C MET A 84 21.76 -11.30 2.73
N GLY A 85 22.03 -12.09 3.77
CA GLY A 85 21.01 -12.48 4.76
C GLY A 85 20.49 -11.29 5.57
N ALA A 86 21.37 -10.38 5.97
CA ALA A 86 20.99 -9.18 6.70
C ALA A 86 20.14 -8.23 5.83
N MET A 87 20.51 -8.04 4.55
CA MET A 87 19.71 -7.26 3.59
C MET A 87 18.33 -7.90 3.37
N TYR A 88 18.28 -9.22 3.20
CA TYR A 88 17.04 -9.97 3.05
C TYR A 88 16.12 -9.78 4.27
N ALA A 89 16.63 -9.99 5.48
CA ALA A 89 15.85 -9.80 6.71
C ALA A 89 15.35 -8.36 6.87
N ALA A 90 16.19 -7.36 6.53
CA ALA A 90 15.84 -5.95 6.61
C ALA A 90 14.67 -5.60 5.67
N VAL A 91 14.72 -6.06 4.41
CA VAL A 91 13.68 -5.84 3.39
C VAL A 91 12.35 -6.47 3.79
N LEU A 92 12.38 -7.71 4.31
CA LEU A 92 11.17 -8.38 4.75
C LEU A 92 10.54 -7.72 5.95
N PHE A 93 11.36 -7.33 6.93
CA PHE A 93 10.84 -6.69 8.13
C PHE A 93 10.13 -5.39 7.77
N ILE A 94 10.77 -4.50 7.02
CA ILE A 94 10.15 -3.24 6.59
C ILE A 94 8.94 -3.47 5.68
N GLY A 95 9.00 -4.48 4.79
CA GLY A 95 7.89 -4.84 3.90
C GLY A 95 6.65 -5.29 4.67
N ILE A 96 6.81 -6.22 5.61
CA ILE A 96 5.71 -6.75 6.43
C ILE A 96 5.14 -5.64 7.32
N THR A 97 5.98 -4.83 7.99
CA THR A 97 5.52 -3.72 8.83
C THR A 97 4.72 -2.69 8.03
N ASN A 98 5.11 -2.39 6.79
CA ASN A 98 4.32 -1.52 5.92
C ASN A 98 2.98 -2.14 5.58
N ALA A 99 2.99 -3.40 5.18
CA ALA A 99 1.78 -4.12 4.79
C ALA A 99 0.78 -4.32 5.93
N THR A 100 1.22 -4.37 7.19
CA THR A 100 0.33 -4.41 8.36
C THR A 100 -0.18 -3.02 8.75
N SER A 101 0.66 -1.99 8.62
CA SER A 101 0.27 -0.61 8.96
C SER A 101 -0.87 -0.07 8.08
N VAL A 102 -0.93 -0.47 6.81
CA VAL A 102 -1.95 0.01 5.85
C VAL A 102 -3.34 -0.62 6.07
N GLN A 103 -3.41 -1.81 6.66
CA GLN A 103 -4.66 -2.57 6.83
C GLN A 103 -5.76 -1.83 7.61
N PRO A 104 -5.49 -1.23 8.80
CA PRO A 104 -6.52 -0.49 9.53
C PRO A 104 -7.05 0.71 8.75
N VAL A 105 -6.20 1.41 8.00
CA VAL A 105 -6.59 2.59 7.20
C VAL A 105 -7.55 2.19 6.09
N ILE A 106 -7.20 1.15 5.33
CA ILE A 106 -8.04 0.64 4.24
C ILE A 106 -9.36 0.07 4.77
N SER A 107 -9.35 -0.53 5.95
CA SER A 107 -10.57 -1.04 6.60
C SER A 107 -11.57 0.08 6.91
N ILE A 108 -11.09 1.22 7.42
CA ILE A 108 -11.93 2.40 7.70
C ILE A 108 -12.46 3.01 6.41
N GLU A 109 -11.61 3.23 5.41
CA GLU A 109 -12.00 3.81 4.12
C GLU A 109 -13.00 2.92 3.36
N ARG A 110 -12.87 1.59 3.48
CA ARG A 110 -13.84 0.63 2.94
C ARG A 110 -15.23 0.81 3.55
N PHE A 111 -15.33 0.98 4.86
CA PHE A 111 -16.61 1.19 5.53
C PHE A 111 -17.31 2.46 5.04
N VAL A 112 -16.55 3.55 4.91
CA VAL A 112 -17.05 4.81 4.36
C VAL A 112 -17.53 4.62 2.91
N SER A 113 -16.76 3.88 2.11
CA SER A 113 -17.10 3.60 0.71
C SER A 113 -18.39 2.79 0.55
N TYR A 114 -18.66 1.82 1.43
CA TYR A 114 -19.93 1.10 1.39
C TYR A 114 -21.14 2.01 1.64
N ARG A 115 -21.02 2.96 2.56
CA ARG A 115 -22.08 3.95 2.83
C ARG A 115 -22.30 4.89 1.63
N GLU A 116 -21.22 5.40 1.04
CA GLU A 116 -21.30 6.33 -0.10
C GLU A 116 -21.79 5.64 -1.39
N ARG A 117 -21.45 4.37 -1.57
CA ARG A 117 -21.95 3.55 -2.68
C ARG A 117 -23.42 3.18 -2.51
N ALA A 118 -23.88 2.94 -1.28
CA ALA A 118 -25.31 2.73 -1.01
C ALA A 118 -26.14 3.99 -1.32
N ALA A 119 -25.54 5.18 -1.15
CA ALA A 119 -26.13 6.46 -1.55
C ALA A 119 -26.01 6.77 -3.06
N GLY A 120 -25.41 5.88 -3.86
CA GLY A 120 -25.29 6.04 -5.31
C GLY A 120 -24.27 7.08 -5.79
N MET A 121 -23.31 7.49 -4.94
CA MET A 121 -22.38 8.58 -5.26
C MET A 121 -21.33 8.22 -6.33
N TYR A 122 -20.75 7.01 -6.28
CA TYR A 122 -19.70 6.57 -7.21
C TYR A 122 -19.60 5.03 -7.31
N SER A 123 -18.86 4.53 -8.30
CA SER A 123 -18.59 3.10 -8.52
C SER A 123 -17.41 2.54 -7.72
N ALA A 124 -17.30 1.21 -7.58
CA ALA A 124 -16.20 0.55 -6.87
C ALA A 124 -14.81 0.84 -7.46
N LEU A 125 -14.74 0.88 -8.79
CA LEU A 125 -13.48 0.92 -9.53
C LEU A 125 -12.75 2.27 -9.37
N PRO A 126 -13.40 3.44 -9.57
CA PRO A 126 -12.77 4.74 -9.30
C PRO A 126 -12.20 4.84 -7.89
N PHE A 127 -12.92 4.32 -6.89
CA PHE A 127 -12.48 4.29 -5.51
C PHE A 127 -11.23 3.41 -5.33
N ALA A 128 -11.23 2.18 -5.86
CA ALA A 128 -10.08 1.28 -5.77
C ALA A 128 -8.81 1.89 -6.42
N PHE A 129 -8.94 2.46 -7.63
CA PHE A 129 -7.81 3.12 -8.28
C PHE A 129 -7.34 4.34 -7.50
N SER A 130 -8.25 5.12 -6.90
CA SER A 130 -7.86 6.30 -6.12
C SER A 130 -7.02 5.92 -4.90
N LEU A 131 -7.37 4.85 -4.18
CA LEU A 131 -6.59 4.33 -3.06
C LEU A 131 -5.18 3.92 -3.47
N VAL A 132 -5.07 3.15 -4.56
CA VAL A 132 -3.77 2.71 -5.10
C VAL A 132 -2.92 3.91 -5.53
N THR A 133 -3.55 4.92 -6.14
CA THR A 133 -2.84 6.11 -6.64
C THR A 133 -2.27 6.95 -5.51
N VAL A 134 -3.00 7.09 -4.39
CA VAL A 134 -2.54 7.86 -3.22
C VAL A 134 -1.30 7.23 -2.58
N GLU A 135 -1.16 5.92 -2.58
CA GLU A 135 -0.03 5.23 -1.94
C GLU A 135 1.33 5.44 -2.65
N PHE A 136 1.35 5.59 -3.99
CA PHE A 136 2.60 5.73 -4.75
C PHE A 136 3.54 6.84 -4.24
N PRO A 137 3.10 8.11 -4.05
CA PRO A 137 3.98 9.17 -3.56
C PRO A 137 4.46 8.93 -2.13
N TYR A 138 3.62 8.41 -1.23
CA TYR A 138 4.04 8.16 0.16
C TYR A 138 5.09 7.05 0.23
N ILE A 139 4.89 5.95 -0.51
CA ILE A 139 5.87 4.86 -0.59
C ILE A 139 7.16 5.35 -1.25
N LEU A 140 7.09 6.27 -2.21
CA LEU A 140 8.29 6.80 -2.87
C LEU A 140 9.15 7.58 -1.86
N VAL A 141 8.54 8.52 -1.12
CA VAL A 141 9.24 9.27 -0.07
C VAL A 141 9.78 8.32 1.01
N GLN A 142 9.00 7.31 1.40
CA GLN A 142 9.43 6.34 2.38
C GLN A 142 10.62 5.50 1.91
N SER A 143 10.61 5.05 0.66
CA SER A 143 11.71 4.31 0.03
C SER A 143 12.97 5.16 -0.11
N LEU A 144 12.84 6.46 -0.38
CA LEU A 144 13.93 7.43 -0.43
C LEU A 144 14.59 7.57 0.95
N VAL A 145 13.79 7.77 2.00
CA VAL A 145 14.29 7.91 3.37
C VAL A 145 14.98 6.63 3.83
N TYR A 146 14.31 5.48 3.72
CA TYR A 146 14.86 4.19 4.10
C TYR A 146 16.13 3.86 3.30
N GLY A 147 16.06 4.04 1.98
CA GLY A 147 17.14 3.73 1.06
C GLY A 147 18.38 4.58 1.33
N THR A 148 18.22 5.87 1.57
CA THR A 148 19.34 6.79 1.86
C THR A 148 20.05 6.39 3.16
N ILE A 149 19.30 6.13 4.23
CA ILE A 149 19.87 5.77 5.54
C ILE A 149 20.56 4.42 5.47
N PHE A 150 19.88 3.40 4.94
CA PHE A 150 20.42 2.06 4.83
C PHE A 150 21.66 2.00 3.92
N TYR A 151 21.63 2.69 2.78
CA TYR A 151 22.75 2.73 1.85
C TYR A 151 23.98 3.40 2.46
N SER A 152 23.77 4.47 3.22
CA SER A 152 24.84 5.19 3.93
C SER A 152 25.50 4.32 5.00
N LEU A 153 24.70 3.63 5.82
CA LEU A 153 25.19 2.79 6.92
C LEU A 153 25.87 1.50 6.42
N GLY A 154 25.37 0.92 5.33
CA GLY A 154 25.97 -0.23 4.66
C GLY A 154 27.35 0.05 4.03
N SER A 155 27.74 1.33 3.93
CA SER A 155 28.98 1.77 3.25
C SER A 155 29.13 1.17 1.85
N PHE A 156 28.03 1.18 1.08
CA PHE A 156 28.07 0.76 -0.31
C PHE A 156 28.80 1.80 -1.18
N GLU A 157 29.25 1.38 -2.36
CA GLU A 157 29.95 2.26 -3.29
C GLU A 157 29.03 3.40 -3.76
N TRP A 158 29.40 4.64 -3.47
CA TRP A 158 28.62 5.82 -3.85
C TRP A 158 28.75 6.11 -5.34
N THR A 159 27.99 5.36 -6.14
CA THR A 159 27.77 5.63 -7.57
C THR A 159 26.29 5.90 -7.78
N ALA A 160 25.95 7.01 -8.43
CA ALA A 160 24.56 7.41 -8.66
C ALA A 160 23.73 6.29 -9.32
N VAL A 161 24.32 5.57 -10.27
CA VAL A 161 23.67 4.43 -10.95
C VAL A 161 23.34 3.30 -9.97
N LYS A 162 24.27 2.93 -9.09
CA LYS A 162 24.06 1.84 -8.11
C LYS A 162 23.03 2.23 -7.05
N PHE A 163 23.07 3.48 -6.60
CA PHE A 163 22.09 4.02 -5.66
C PHE A 163 20.68 4.06 -6.24
N LEU A 164 20.53 4.55 -7.49
CA LEU A 164 19.23 4.57 -8.16
C LEU A 164 18.67 3.17 -8.40
N TRP A 165 19.53 2.21 -8.77
CA TRP A 165 19.11 0.80 -8.89
C TRP A 165 18.63 0.23 -7.57
N PHE A 166 19.37 0.46 -6.49
CA PHE A 166 18.97 0.04 -5.15
C PHE A 166 17.62 0.65 -4.74
N LEU A 167 17.44 1.95 -4.98
CA LEU A 167 16.20 2.65 -4.68
C LEU A 167 15.03 2.12 -5.52
N PHE A 168 15.26 1.86 -6.80
CA PHE A 168 14.27 1.27 -7.70
C PHE A 168 13.78 -0.07 -7.14
N PHE A 169 14.67 -1.02 -6.87
CA PHE A 169 14.27 -2.32 -6.33
C PHE A 169 13.55 -2.18 -4.98
N MET A 170 14.06 -1.34 -4.08
CA MET A 170 13.42 -1.10 -2.79
C MET A 170 12.01 -0.52 -2.93
N TYR A 171 11.81 0.44 -3.83
CA TYR A 171 10.51 1.05 -4.10
C TYR A 171 9.49 0.02 -4.59
N PHE A 172 9.86 -0.79 -5.59
CA PHE A 172 8.98 -1.83 -6.12
C PHE A 172 8.67 -2.93 -5.10
N THR A 173 9.64 -3.31 -4.27
CA THR A 173 9.41 -4.27 -3.19
C THR A 173 8.42 -3.73 -2.15
N LEU A 174 8.58 -2.48 -1.71
CA LEU A 174 7.65 -1.85 -0.77
C LEU A 174 6.24 -1.68 -1.36
N LEU A 175 6.13 -1.34 -2.65
CA LEU A 175 4.85 -1.31 -3.36
C LEU A 175 4.18 -2.68 -3.36
N TYR A 176 4.93 -3.73 -3.71
CA TYR A 176 4.43 -5.10 -3.74
C TYR A 176 3.85 -5.52 -2.37
N PHE A 177 4.59 -5.30 -1.29
CA PHE A 177 4.11 -5.60 0.06
C PHE A 177 2.88 -4.77 0.44
N THR A 178 2.88 -3.47 0.15
CA THR A 178 1.75 -2.59 0.51
C THR A 178 0.48 -2.97 -0.24
N PHE A 179 0.57 -3.23 -1.54
CA PHE A 179 -0.57 -3.65 -2.37
C PHE A 179 -1.13 -5.00 -1.96
N TYR A 180 -0.25 -5.92 -1.56
CA TYR A 180 -0.68 -7.19 -0.98
C TYR A 180 -1.42 -7.00 0.37
N GLY A 181 -0.93 -6.10 1.23
CA GLY A 181 -1.62 -5.70 2.47
C GLY A 181 -3.01 -5.11 2.21
N MET A 182 -3.16 -4.30 1.17
CA MET A 182 -4.46 -3.75 0.76
C MET A 182 -5.40 -4.83 0.22
N MET A 183 -4.89 -5.74 -0.62
CA MET A 183 -5.66 -6.85 -1.18
C MET A 183 -6.20 -7.78 -0.09
N THR A 184 -5.35 -8.14 0.88
CA THR A 184 -5.75 -9.01 2.01
C THR A 184 -6.81 -8.35 2.90
N THR A 185 -6.73 -7.03 3.10
CA THR A 185 -7.77 -6.24 3.80
C THR A 185 -9.07 -6.13 3.01
N ALA A 186 -9.00 -6.12 1.68
CA ALA A 186 -10.20 -6.10 0.83
C ALA A 186 -10.99 -7.41 0.88
N ILE A 187 -10.29 -8.55 0.99
CA ILE A 187 -10.90 -9.89 1.05
C ILE A 187 -11.43 -10.20 2.44
N THR A 188 -10.76 -9.72 3.49
CA THR A 188 -11.13 -10.02 4.88
C THR A 188 -12.21 -9.08 5.42
N PRO A 189 -13.08 -9.54 6.34
CA PRO A 189 -14.08 -8.68 6.96
C PRO A 189 -13.50 -7.79 8.07
N ASN A 190 -12.37 -8.18 8.67
CA ASN A 190 -11.76 -7.48 9.80
C ASN A 190 -10.25 -7.30 9.60
N HIS A 191 -9.73 -6.11 9.89
CA HIS A 191 -8.31 -5.79 9.84
C HIS A 191 -7.47 -6.64 10.81
N MET A 192 -8.05 -7.19 11.87
CA MET A 192 -7.34 -8.13 12.78
C MET A 192 -7.12 -9.51 12.14
N VAL A 193 -7.95 -9.90 11.18
CA VAL A 193 -7.87 -11.21 10.48
C VAL A 193 -7.03 -11.11 9.21
N ALA A 194 -6.97 -9.93 8.59
CA ALA A 194 -6.12 -9.64 7.43
C ALA A 194 -4.66 -10.11 7.57
N PRO A 195 -3.91 -9.83 8.65
CA PRO A 195 -2.51 -10.22 8.75
C PRO A 195 -2.37 -11.73 8.99
N ILE A 196 -3.36 -12.37 9.61
CA ILE A 196 -3.37 -13.82 9.85
C ILE A 196 -3.47 -14.56 8.51
N ILE A 197 -4.32 -14.09 7.60
CA ILE A 197 -4.45 -14.68 6.25
C ILE A 197 -3.22 -14.34 5.39
N ALA A 198 -2.63 -13.16 5.56
CA ALA A 198 -1.43 -12.74 4.83
C ALA A 198 -0.17 -13.53 5.22
N ALA A 199 -0.05 -13.92 6.50
CA ALA A 199 1.11 -14.61 7.06
C ALA A 199 1.58 -15.85 6.28
N PRO A 200 0.74 -16.84 5.96
CA PRO A 200 1.18 -18.04 5.23
C PRO A 200 1.72 -17.71 3.82
N PHE A 201 1.16 -16.71 3.14
CA PHE A 201 1.67 -16.29 1.83
C PHE A 201 3.00 -15.56 1.93
N TYR A 202 3.21 -14.74 2.98
CA TYR A 202 4.53 -14.18 3.25
C TYR A 202 5.56 -15.28 3.45
N THR A 203 5.24 -16.30 4.26
CA THR A 203 6.13 -17.45 4.48
C THR A 203 6.41 -18.18 3.17
N LEU A 204 5.40 -18.38 2.31
CA LEU A 204 5.55 -19.03 1.02
C LEU A 204 6.49 -18.25 0.08
N TRP A 205 6.29 -16.95 -0.06
CA TRP A 205 7.16 -16.09 -0.87
C TRP A 205 8.59 -16.06 -0.33
N ASN A 206 8.73 -16.03 0.99
CA ASN A 206 10.02 -16.11 1.66
C ASN A 206 10.73 -17.44 1.44
N LEU A 207 9.99 -18.56 1.36
CA LEU A 207 10.58 -19.86 1.08
C LEU A 207 11.12 -19.94 -0.36
N PHE A 208 10.39 -19.37 -1.32
CA PHE A 208 10.71 -19.42 -2.75
C PHE A 208 11.57 -18.25 -3.27
N CYS A 209 11.95 -17.30 -2.41
CA CYS A 209 12.77 -16.15 -2.82
C CYS A 209 14.22 -16.50 -3.22
N GLY A 210 14.63 -17.76 -3.05
CA GLY A 210 15.95 -18.28 -3.45
C GLY A 210 17.07 -18.08 -2.43
N PHE A 211 16.83 -17.33 -1.33
CA PHE A 211 17.80 -17.23 -0.23
C PHE A 211 17.76 -18.45 0.70
N MET A 212 16.56 -18.89 1.11
CA MET A 212 16.38 -19.99 2.07
C MET A 212 16.54 -21.38 1.42
N ILE A 213 16.06 -21.53 0.18
CA ILE A 213 16.30 -22.72 -0.64
C ILE A 213 17.21 -22.29 -1.79
N PRO A 214 18.53 -22.59 -1.73
CA PRO A 214 19.42 -22.29 -2.83
C PRO A 214 19.00 -23.13 -4.04
N ARG A 215 18.71 -22.47 -5.16
CA ARG A 215 18.43 -23.15 -6.43
C ARG A 215 19.70 -23.92 -6.83
N LYS A 216 19.61 -25.24 -6.97
CA LYS A 216 20.71 -26.03 -7.55
C LYS A 216 20.95 -25.50 -8.97
N SER A 217 22.14 -24.95 -9.19
CA SER A 217 22.67 -24.68 -10.52
C SER A 217 22.89 -25.97 -11.28
#